data_AF-A0A2V8UBJ8-F1
#
_entry.id   AF-A0A2V8UBJ8-F1
#
_cell.length_a   1.000
_cell.length_b   1.000
_cell.length_c   1.000
_cell.angle_alpha   90.00
_cell.angle_beta   90.00
_cell.angle_gamma   90.00
#
_symmetry.space_group_name_H-M   'P 1'
#
loop_
_entity.id
_entity.type
_entity.pdbx_description
1 polymer ?
#
loop_
_entity_poly.entity_id
_entity_poly.type
_entity_poly.pdbx_seq_one_letter_code
_entity_poly.pdbx_strand_id
1 'polypeptide(L)'
;MSDEQGLVAIHPEGEGPTAEMESPETVTNVDTFGGKIQVKWAPEAAVSSLGLMPFFIEFLKTSGRFDAWVEDCPLQYKSPNAPQKRDVLARFCYRCWRGIGAMRT
;
A
#
# COMPACT_ATOMS: atom_id res chain seq x y z
N MET A 1 -19.80 52.45 -23.61
CA MET A 1 -19.98 50.99 -23.67
C MET A 1 -18.61 50.34 -23.75
N SER A 2 -17.96 50.13 -22.61
CA SER A 2 -16.73 49.34 -22.53
C SER A 2 -16.60 48.83 -21.08
N ASP A 3 -17.31 47.74 -20.79
CA ASP A 3 -17.10 46.94 -19.58
C ASP A 3 -16.65 45.55 -20.04
N GLU A 4 -15.34 45.39 -20.23
CA GLU A 4 -14.72 44.10 -20.51
C GLU A 4 -13.99 43.61 -19.25
N GLN A 5 -14.81 43.01 -18.39
CA GLN A 5 -14.64 41.68 -17.80
C GLN A 5 -13.35 41.40 -17.01
N GLY A 6 -13.55 41.26 -15.70
CA GLY A 6 -12.54 40.91 -14.72
C GLY A 6 -11.93 39.54 -14.94
N LEU A 7 -10.61 39.53 -14.96
CA LEU A 7 -9.80 38.32 -14.86
C LEU A 7 -9.67 37.95 -13.38
N VAL A 8 -10.70 37.31 -12.81
CA VAL A 8 -10.55 36.64 -11.52
C VAL A 8 -9.73 35.38 -11.77
N ALA A 9 -8.53 35.33 -11.21
CA ALA A 9 -7.72 34.10 -11.16
C ALA A 9 -8.43 33.10 -10.23
N ILE A 10 -9.19 32.16 -10.82
CA ILE A 10 -10.04 31.20 -10.11
C ILE A 10 -9.27 29.97 -9.60
N HIS A 11 -7.96 29.86 -9.82
CA HIS A 11 -7.16 28.72 -9.38
C HIS A 11 -5.80 29.21 -8.84
N PRO A 12 -5.33 28.73 -7.67
CA PRO A 12 -3.98 29.03 -7.19
C PRO A 12 -2.95 28.50 -8.18
N GLU A 13 -1.84 29.24 -8.38
CA GLU A 13 -0.74 28.78 -9.22
C GLU A 13 -0.27 27.41 -8.74
N GLY A 14 -0.24 26.43 -9.65
CA GLY A 14 0.24 25.08 -9.36
C GLY A 14 1.69 25.11 -8.88
N GLU A 15 2.13 24.03 -8.23
CA GLU A 15 3.49 23.90 -7.70
C GLU A 15 4.52 24.34 -8.76
N GLY A 16 5.36 25.30 -8.37
CA GLY A 16 6.43 25.85 -9.22
C GLY A 16 7.42 24.77 -9.67
N PRO A 17 8.36 25.12 -10.57
CA PRO A 17 9.25 24.16 -11.22
C PRO A 17 9.83 23.23 -10.17
N THR A 18 9.62 21.92 -10.38
CA THR A 18 10.03 20.83 -9.50
C THR A 18 11.47 21.08 -9.09
N ALA A 19 11.67 21.66 -7.90
CA ALA A 19 12.93 21.53 -7.21
C ALA A 19 13.15 20.02 -7.18
N GLU A 20 14.27 19.57 -7.71
CA GLU A 20 14.72 18.19 -7.54
C GLU A 20 14.69 17.93 -6.04
N MET A 21 13.59 17.35 -5.55
CA MET A 21 13.50 16.86 -4.20
C MET A 21 14.52 15.75 -4.18
N GLU A 22 15.73 16.05 -3.69
CA GLU A 22 16.66 15.02 -3.25
C GLU A 22 15.84 14.07 -2.40
N SER A 23 15.51 12.92 -2.98
CA SER A 23 14.70 11.91 -2.30
C SER A 23 15.51 11.53 -1.08
N PRO A 24 15.01 11.81 0.14
CA PRO A 24 15.79 11.50 1.32
C PRO A 24 16.08 9.99 1.27
N GLU A 25 17.35 9.63 1.46
CA GLU A 25 17.78 8.24 1.64
C GLU A 25 17.26 7.68 2.99
N THR A 26 16.04 8.03 3.36
CA THR A 26 15.35 7.63 4.57
C THR A 26 15.05 6.15 4.48
N VAL A 27 15.68 5.41 5.38
CA VAL A 27 15.32 4.04 5.70
C VAL A 27 14.08 4.07 6.58
N THR A 28 12.95 3.66 6.02
CA THR A 28 11.67 3.55 6.74
C THR A 28 11.56 2.17 7.37
N ASN A 29 11.30 2.11 8.67
CA ASN A 29 11.03 0.84 9.35
C ASN A 29 9.54 0.57 9.37
N VAL A 30 9.14 -0.57 8.82
CA VAL A 30 7.75 -1.01 8.65
C VAL A 30 7.49 -2.22 9.54
N ASP A 31 6.45 -2.16 10.38
CA ASP A 31 6.10 -3.26 11.28
C ASP A 31 5.12 -4.24 10.61
N THR A 32 5.60 -5.45 10.29
CA THR A 32 4.77 -6.49 9.68
C THR A 32 4.42 -7.61 10.66
N PHE A 33 3.65 -8.60 10.20
CA PHE A 33 3.41 -9.84 10.96
C PHE A 33 4.65 -10.74 11.06
N GLY A 34 5.62 -10.60 10.16
CA GLY A 34 6.88 -11.34 10.15
C GLY A 34 8.02 -10.65 10.89
N GLY A 35 7.75 -9.52 11.55
CA GLY A 35 8.75 -8.67 12.19
C GLY A 35 8.92 -7.32 11.49
N LYS A 36 9.89 -6.53 11.95
CA LYS A 36 10.18 -5.21 11.41
C LYS A 36 11.03 -5.34 10.13
N ILE A 37 10.62 -4.67 9.07
CA ILE A 37 11.31 -4.65 7.77
C ILE A 37 11.83 -3.24 7.52
N GLN A 38 13.08 -3.13 7.07
CA GLN A 38 13.66 -1.86 6.62
C GLN A 38 13.42 -1.68 5.12
N VAL A 39 12.82 -0.55 4.75
CA VAL A 39 12.52 -0.16 3.37
C VAL A 39 13.32 1.08 3.04
N LYS A 40 14.16 1.01 2.01
CA LYS A 40 14.87 2.17 1.44
C LYS A 40 14.22 2.54 0.11
N TRP A 41 13.96 3.83 -0.08
CA TRP A 41 13.56 4.36 -1.38
C TRP A 41 14.80 4.53 -2.26
N ALA A 42 14.74 4.03 -3.49
CA ALA A 42 15.79 4.19 -4.49
C ALA A 42 15.21 5.02 -5.65
N PRO A 43 15.72 6.23 -5.92
CA PRO A 43 15.12 7.15 -6.90
C PRO A 43 15.12 6.57 -8.33
N GLU A 44 16.11 5.77 -8.67
CA GLU A 44 16.32 5.15 -9.99
C GLU A 44 15.61 3.80 -10.12
N ALA A 45 15.00 3.30 -9.04
CA ALA A 45 14.27 2.04 -9.09
C ALA A 45 12.86 2.27 -9.63
N ALA A 46 12.49 1.52 -10.67
CA ALA A 46 11.10 1.45 -11.10
C ALA A 46 10.20 1.04 -9.92
N VAL A 47 8.99 1.61 -9.83
CA VAL A 47 8.00 1.25 -8.81
C VAL A 47 7.68 -0.23 -8.92
N SER A 48 8.31 -1.05 -8.08
CA SER A 48 8.05 -2.47 -8.05
C SER A 48 6.72 -2.69 -7.32
N SER A 49 5.76 -3.36 -7.98
CA SER A 49 4.47 -3.73 -7.37
C SER A 49 4.63 -4.65 -6.16
N LEU A 50 5.80 -5.29 -6.01
CA LEU A 50 6.21 -6.04 -4.82
C LEU A 50 6.74 -5.14 -3.69
N GLY A 51 7.31 -3.98 -4.02
CA GLY A 51 7.90 -3.02 -3.08
C GLY A 51 6.88 -2.35 -2.16
N LEU A 52 5.60 -2.36 -2.54
CA LEU A 52 4.50 -1.83 -1.71
C LEU A 52 3.98 -2.84 -0.68
N MET A 53 4.41 -4.11 -0.74
CA MET A 53 3.87 -5.14 0.15
C MET A 53 4.12 -4.89 1.64
N PRO A 54 5.30 -4.41 2.10
CA PRO A 54 5.52 -4.15 3.52
C PRO A 54 4.49 -3.14 4.07
N PHE A 55 4.24 -2.06 3.34
CA PHE A 55 3.25 -1.04 3.70
C PHE A 55 1.83 -1.58 3.70
N PHE A 56 1.47 -2.44 2.74
CA PHE A 56 0.17 -3.09 2.74
C PHE A 56 -0.01 -4.02 3.95
N ILE A 57 1.04 -4.76 4.33
CA ILE A 57 0.99 -5.63 5.52
C ILE A 57 0.88 -4.81 6.81
N GLU A 58 1.61 -3.70 6.90
CA GLU A 58 1.48 -2.76 8.02
C GLU A 58 0.08 -2.17 8.09
N PHE A 59 -0.51 -1.78 6.95
CA PHE A 59 -1.90 -1.34 6.88
C PHE A 59 -2.85 -2.42 7.41
N LEU A 60 -2.70 -3.67 6.99
CA LEU A 60 -3.54 -4.77 7.49
C LEU A 60 -3.42 -4.97 9.01
N LYS A 61 -2.21 -4.79 9.55
CA LYS A 61 -1.91 -4.91 10.98
C LYS A 61 -2.50 -3.73 11.78
N THR A 62 -2.25 -2.49 11.33
CA THR A 62 -2.70 -1.27 12.02
C THR A 62 -4.21 -1.09 11.93
N SER A 63 -4.84 -1.50 10.82
CA SER A 63 -6.29 -1.40 10.65
C SER A 63 -7.08 -2.55 11.28
N GLY A 64 -6.42 -3.63 11.69
CA GLY A 64 -7.08 -4.83 12.23
C GLY A 64 -8.00 -5.56 11.24
N ARG A 65 -8.06 -5.15 9.96
CA ARG A 65 -9.00 -5.70 8.98
C ARG A 65 -8.74 -7.17 8.67
N PHE A 66 -7.47 -7.56 8.71
CA PHE A 66 -7.12 -8.96 8.48
C PHE A 66 -7.62 -9.85 9.62
N ASP A 67 -7.48 -9.40 10.87
CA ASP A 67 -7.93 -10.18 12.02
C ASP A 67 -9.47 -10.25 12.07
N ALA A 68 -10.18 -9.15 11.79
CA ALA A 68 -11.64 -9.15 11.64
C ALA A 68 -12.11 -10.14 10.56
N TRP A 69 -11.41 -10.21 9.41
CA TRP A 69 -11.73 -11.17 8.36
C TRP A 69 -11.47 -12.63 8.76
N VAL A 70 -10.47 -12.88 9.59
CA VAL A 70 -10.20 -14.22 10.14
C VAL A 70 -11.32 -14.65 11.09
N GLU A 71 -11.84 -13.73 11.91
CA GLU A 71 -12.94 -13.98 12.85
C GLU A 71 -14.25 -14.27 12.12
N ASP A 72 -14.60 -13.46 11.11
CA ASP A 72 -15.82 -13.63 10.31
C ASP A 72 -15.78 -14.85 9.39
N CYS A 73 -14.63 -15.52 9.24
CA CYS A 73 -14.47 -16.60 8.28
C CYS A 73 -15.24 -17.87 8.70
N PRO A 74 -16.23 -18.33 7.89
CA PRO A 74 -17.07 -19.49 8.23
C PRO A 74 -16.33 -20.84 8.10
N LEU A 75 -15.05 -20.82 7.71
CA LEU A 75 -14.25 -22.01 7.47
C LEU A 75 -14.08 -22.81 8.77
N GLN A 76 -14.55 -24.05 8.81
CA GLN A 76 -14.37 -24.95 9.96
C GLN A 76 -13.62 -26.19 9.51
N TYR A 77 -12.44 -26.41 10.09
CA TYR A 77 -11.67 -27.60 9.82
C TYR A 77 -11.97 -28.68 10.87
N LYS A 78 -12.10 -29.92 10.40
CA LYS A 78 -12.33 -31.10 11.26
C LYS A 78 -11.11 -32.02 11.33
N SER A 79 -10.13 -31.85 10.46
CA SER A 79 -8.93 -32.68 10.39
C SER A 79 -7.81 -32.15 11.28
N PRO A 80 -7.09 -33.01 12.03
CA PRO A 80 -5.90 -32.62 12.78
C PRO A 80 -4.75 -32.06 11.91
N ASN A 81 -4.75 -32.37 10.61
CA ASN A 81 -3.72 -31.91 9.67
C ASN A 81 -4.13 -30.60 8.94
N ALA A 82 -5.22 -29.96 9.34
CA ALA A 82 -5.67 -28.76 8.67
C ALA A 82 -4.83 -27.54 9.07
N PRO A 83 -4.41 -26.68 8.12
CA PRO A 83 -3.72 -25.43 8.42
C PRO A 83 -4.64 -24.46 9.18
N GLN A 84 -4.06 -23.48 9.87
CA GLN A 84 -4.88 -22.49 10.55
C GLN A 84 -5.65 -21.64 9.52
N LYS A 85 -6.86 -21.17 9.87
CA LYS A 85 -7.65 -20.29 8.98
C LYS A 85 -6.83 -19.08 8.52
N ARG A 86 -6.10 -18.49 9.47
CA ARG A 86 -5.22 -17.34 9.25
C ARG A 86 -4.19 -17.59 8.15
N ASP A 87 -3.56 -18.76 8.14
CA ASP A 87 -2.52 -19.09 7.15
C ASP A 87 -3.08 -19.18 5.73
N VAL A 88 -4.30 -19.73 5.60
CA VAL A 88 -5.00 -19.85 4.32
C VAL A 88 -5.44 -18.49 3.81
N LEU A 89 -6.02 -17.67 4.68
CA LEU A 89 -6.46 -16.32 4.34
C LEU A 89 -5.28 -15.39 4.00
N ALA A 90 -4.18 -15.47 4.75
CA ALA A 90 -2.94 -14.73 4.46
C ALA A 90 -2.38 -15.11 3.08
N ARG A 91 -2.33 -16.41 2.78
CA ARG A 91 -1.87 -16.91 1.47
C ARG A 91 -2.78 -16.45 0.33
N PHE A 92 -4.09 -16.47 0.54
CA PHE A 92 -5.06 -15.97 -0.44
C PHE A 92 -4.86 -14.47 -0.69
N CYS A 93 -4.81 -13.67 0.37
CA CYS A 93 -4.62 -12.22 0.29
C CYS A 93 -3.32 -11.86 -0.46
N TYR A 94 -2.22 -12.52 -0.13
CA TYR A 94 -0.95 -12.36 -0.83
C TYR A 94 -1.04 -12.71 -2.32
N ARG A 95 -1.74 -13.80 -2.67
CA ARG A 95 -1.90 -14.21 -4.06
C ARG A 95 -2.78 -13.25 -4.86
N CYS A 96 -3.86 -12.74 -4.26
CA CYS A 96 -4.69 -11.70 -4.87
C CYS A 96 -3.90 -10.41 -5.07
N TRP A 97 -3.12 -9.98 -4.08
CA TRP A 97 -2.26 -8.81 -4.21
C TRP A 97 -1.26 -8.95 -5.37
N ARG A 98 -0.60 -10.11 -5.49
CA ARG A 98 0.31 -10.40 -6.61
C ARG A 98 -0.39 -10.36 -7.97
N GLY A 99 -1.62 -10.86 -8.07
CA GLY A 99 -2.40 -10.79 -9.30
C GLY A 99 -2.76 -9.35 -9.71
N ILE A 100 -3.12 -8.50 -8.75
CA ILE A 100 -3.45 -7.09 -8.99
C ILE A 100 -2.22 -6.32 -9.46
N GLY A 101 -1.06 -6.56 -8.84
CA GLY A 101 0.20 -5.94 -9.23
C GLY A 101 0.70 -6.35 -10.63
N ALA A 102 0.36 -7.55 -11.08
CA ALA A 102 0.72 -8.07 -12.41
C ALA A 102 -0.24 -7.62 -13.53
N MET A 103 -1.46 -7.16 -13.20
CA MET A 103 -2.41 -6.62 -14.17
C MET A 103 -2.23 -5.12 -14.46
N ARG A 104 -1.38 -4.42 -13.69
CA ARG A 104 -1.15 -2.97 -13.81
C ARG A 104 0.17 -2.59 -14.48
N THR A 105 0.93 -3.56 -14.98
CA THR A 105 2.15 -3.39 -15.78
C THR A 105 1.94 -3.93 -17.17
#